data_AF-A0A1X7GWD6-F1
#
_entry.id   AF-A0A1X7GWD6-F1
#
_cell.length_a   1.000
_cell.length_b   1.000
_cell.length_c   1.000
_cell.angle_alpha   90.00
_cell.angle_beta   90.00
_cell.angle_gamma   90.00
#
_symmetry.space_group_name_H-M   'P 1'
#
loop_
_entity.id
_entity.type
_entity.pdbx_description
1 polymer ?
#
loop_
_entity_poly.entity_id
_entity_poly.type
_entity_poly.pdbx_seq_one_letter_code
_entity_poly.pdbx_strand_id
1 'polypeptide(L)'
;MTIEGVPPHGLPLALDEPALRSTVPAPLTPSGTWQGAVPARPDGVSRVPLVLRGTTSVLRQRALQNLPAATRANLAQPGVTSTDSQLALALEKDFGRLYPFLNDGRLTCSSLQRVADERMGKSEELDRTIQVVSEILKRPRLSDAILSRDGDITRDSLRAAAQTLQGNSSPSVFSQDPFHAQGNTQVVLALQGQFEQLRDKSQDRTFFFEQHQYVEIAMLKAVMQDPHAVDQEGAPVLDPSSGMPRPRYSELCVYTAKNILERPGLLPSLIRANGTRLFGPPQKDGWLSNKSLERWLEQDKARKAR
;
A
#
# COMPACT_ATOMS: atom_id res chain seq x y z
N MET A 1 -31.60 44.91 18.51
CA MET A 1 -32.64 44.23 19.31
C MET A 1 -33.99 44.50 18.67
N THR A 2 -34.57 43.50 18.01
CA THR A 2 -36.01 43.41 17.70
C THR A 2 -36.30 41.91 17.53
N ILE A 3 -37.37 41.38 18.12
CA ILE A 3 -37.61 39.92 18.19
C ILE A 3 -39.12 39.64 18.14
N GLU A 4 -39.62 39.10 17.02
CA GLU A 4 -40.88 38.34 16.85
C GLU A 4 -40.70 37.42 15.61
N GLY A 5 -41.28 36.22 15.47
CA GLY A 5 -42.12 35.39 16.37
C GLY A 5 -42.14 33.92 15.85
N VAL A 6 -42.52 32.94 16.68
CA VAL A 6 -42.27 31.48 16.48
C VAL A 6 -43.30 30.61 17.24
N PRO A 7 -43.67 29.36 16.86
CA PRO A 7 -43.65 28.65 15.57
C PRO A 7 -45.08 28.50 14.97
N PRO A 8 -45.94 27.43 15.06
CA PRO A 8 -45.82 26.03 15.52
C PRO A 8 -46.30 24.90 14.54
N HIS A 9 -45.93 23.64 14.86
CA HIS A 9 -46.51 22.33 14.46
C HIS A 9 -46.48 21.82 12.99
N GLY A 10 -46.20 20.51 12.82
CA GLY A 10 -46.39 19.77 11.56
C GLY A 10 -45.48 18.54 11.39
N LEU A 11 -45.78 17.40 12.04
CA LEU A 11 -45.05 16.13 11.85
C LEU A 11 -46.03 14.94 11.88
N PRO A 12 -46.01 14.08 10.84
CA PRO A 12 -46.00 12.62 11.00
C PRO A 12 -44.77 12.01 10.28
N LEU A 13 -44.06 11.02 10.80
CA LEU A 13 -44.43 9.62 11.13
C LEU A 13 -44.70 8.73 9.90
N ALA A 14 -44.09 7.54 9.94
CA ALA A 14 -44.14 6.53 8.88
C ALA A 14 -45.30 5.54 9.05
N LEU A 15 -45.57 4.73 8.02
CA LEU A 15 -46.43 3.55 8.11
C LEU A 15 -45.97 2.46 7.13
N ASP A 16 -46.00 1.19 7.57
CA ASP A 16 -45.67 -0.01 6.79
C ASP A 16 -46.94 -0.74 6.30
N GLU A 17 -46.87 -1.24 5.06
CA GLU A 17 -47.66 -2.36 4.48
C GLU A 17 -49.23 -2.23 4.52
N PRO A 18 -50.06 -3.14 3.93
CA PRO A 18 -49.95 -4.61 3.89
C PRO A 18 -50.03 -5.29 2.50
N ALA A 19 -49.59 -6.54 2.44
CA ALA A 19 -49.76 -7.43 1.28
C ALA A 19 -51.19 -8.02 1.13
N LEU A 20 -51.54 -8.44 -0.10
CA LEU A 20 -52.71 -9.28 -0.39
C LEU A 20 -52.32 -10.49 -1.26
N ARG A 21 -52.88 -11.67 -0.95
CA ARG A 21 -52.69 -12.95 -1.67
C ARG A 21 -54.02 -13.44 -2.27
N SER A 22 -53.98 -14.07 -3.45
CA SER A 22 -55.03 -14.97 -3.96
C SER A 22 -54.56 -15.74 -5.21
N THR A 23 -54.93 -16.99 -5.54
CA THR A 23 -55.30 -18.16 -4.73
C THR A 23 -54.93 -19.46 -5.49
N VAL A 24 -54.46 -20.44 -4.72
CA VAL A 24 -54.09 -21.85 -5.00
C VAL A 24 -55.20 -22.66 -5.73
N PRO A 25 -54.88 -23.59 -6.66
CA PRO A 25 -54.69 -25.01 -6.30
C PRO A 25 -53.50 -25.75 -6.95
N ALA A 26 -52.95 -26.71 -6.20
CA ALA A 26 -52.06 -27.81 -6.65
C ALA A 26 -52.90 -29.10 -6.88
N PRO A 27 -52.34 -30.33 -7.07
CA PRO A 27 -51.60 -31.05 -6.01
C PRO A 27 -50.52 -32.08 -6.50
N LEU A 28 -50.05 -32.90 -5.54
CA LEU A 28 -49.36 -34.20 -5.65
C LEU A 28 -47.83 -34.24 -5.88
N THR A 29 -47.13 -34.55 -4.78
CA THR A 29 -45.91 -35.37 -4.76
C THR A 29 -46.27 -36.86 -4.95
N PRO A 30 -45.31 -37.74 -5.29
CA PRO A 30 -44.54 -38.41 -4.23
C PRO A 30 -43.05 -38.64 -4.54
N SER A 31 -42.32 -39.09 -3.51
CA SER A 31 -40.94 -39.58 -3.58
C SER A 31 -40.86 -41.00 -4.17
N GLY A 32 -39.72 -41.34 -4.80
CA GLY A 32 -39.39 -42.70 -5.26
C GLY A 32 -37.89 -42.89 -5.44
N THR A 33 -37.36 -44.08 -5.15
CA THR A 33 -35.92 -44.38 -5.06
C THR A 33 -35.50 -45.59 -5.91
N TRP A 34 -34.17 -45.70 -6.09
CA TRP A 34 -33.40 -46.87 -6.58
C TRP A 34 -33.21 -47.11 -8.09
N GLN A 35 -31.91 -47.15 -8.46
CA GLN A 35 -31.22 -48.02 -9.43
C GLN A 35 -31.75 -48.25 -10.85
N GLY A 36 -30.88 -47.92 -11.83
CA GLY A 36 -30.09 -48.98 -12.47
C GLY A 36 -30.40 -49.36 -13.92
N ALA A 37 -29.80 -48.67 -14.88
CA ALA A 37 -29.58 -49.18 -16.24
C ALA A 37 -28.29 -48.60 -16.86
N VAL A 38 -27.51 -49.44 -17.55
CA VAL A 38 -26.30 -49.04 -18.30
C VAL A 38 -26.50 -49.38 -19.77
N PRO A 39 -26.26 -48.45 -20.71
CA PRO A 39 -25.89 -48.75 -22.08
C PRO A 39 -24.37 -48.59 -22.30
N ALA A 40 -23.82 -49.32 -23.28
CA ALA A 40 -22.38 -49.50 -23.46
C ALA A 40 -21.66 -48.33 -24.17
N ARG A 41 -20.32 -48.33 -24.06
CA ARG A 41 -19.42 -47.53 -24.92
C ARG A 41 -19.42 -48.03 -26.36
N PRO A 42 -19.22 -47.13 -27.34
CA PRO A 42 -18.25 -47.32 -28.40
C PRO A 42 -16.84 -46.88 -27.95
N ASP A 43 -15.80 -47.60 -28.35
CA ASP A 43 -14.40 -47.28 -27.99
C ASP A 43 -13.74 -46.31 -28.98
N GLY A 44 -12.54 -45.80 -28.63
CA GLY A 44 -11.56 -45.43 -29.65
C GLY A 44 -11.16 -43.95 -29.84
N VAL A 45 -11.08 -43.12 -28.80
CA VAL A 45 -10.21 -41.92 -28.84
C VAL A 45 -9.43 -41.74 -27.53
N SER A 46 -8.10 -41.61 -27.63
CA SER A 46 -7.20 -41.44 -26.49
C SER A 46 -7.43 -40.10 -25.76
N ARG A 47 -7.97 -40.15 -24.54
CA ARG A 47 -8.03 -38.98 -23.65
C ARG A 47 -6.65 -38.69 -23.04
N VAL A 48 -5.90 -37.79 -23.67
CA VAL A 48 -4.76 -37.13 -23.02
C VAL A 48 -5.29 -36.37 -21.79
N PRO A 49 -4.71 -36.55 -20.59
CA PRO A 49 -5.11 -35.78 -19.42
C PRO A 49 -4.68 -34.32 -19.60
N LEU A 50 -5.64 -33.40 -19.61
CA LEU A 50 -5.38 -31.96 -19.63
C LEU A 50 -4.80 -31.52 -18.29
N VAL A 51 -3.48 -31.67 -18.13
CA VAL A 51 -2.76 -31.18 -16.95
C VAL A 51 -2.76 -29.64 -17.00
N LEU A 52 -3.69 -29.01 -16.28
CA LEU A 52 -3.64 -27.57 -15.99
C LEU A 52 -2.42 -27.28 -15.08
N ARG A 53 -1.24 -27.24 -15.69
CA ARG A 53 0.02 -26.96 -15.03
C ARG A 53 0.14 -25.45 -14.80
N GLY A 54 -0.63 -24.94 -13.83
CA GLY A 54 -0.60 -23.53 -13.43
C GLY A 54 0.83 -23.08 -13.15
N THR A 55 1.36 -22.22 -14.03
CA THR A 55 2.74 -21.74 -13.96
C THR A 55 2.89 -20.77 -12.79
N THR A 56 3.36 -21.29 -11.66
CA THR A 56 3.75 -20.48 -10.51
C THR A 56 4.85 -19.51 -10.94
N SER A 57 4.53 -18.21 -11.03
CA SER A 57 5.52 -17.15 -11.33
C SER A 57 6.75 -17.30 -10.42
N VAL A 58 7.93 -17.06 -10.98
CA VAL A 58 9.24 -17.31 -10.35
C VAL A 58 9.38 -16.55 -9.01
N LEU A 59 8.78 -15.37 -8.92
CA LEU A 59 8.68 -14.58 -7.69
C LEU A 59 7.98 -15.36 -6.56
N ARG A 60 6.91 -16.10 -6.87
CA ARG A 60 6.10 -16.85 -5.91
C ARG A 60 6.77 -18.12 -5.42
N GLN A 61 7.62 -18.76 -6.24
CA GLN A 61 8.42 -19.91 -5.81
C GLN A 61 9.59 -19.50 -4.90
N ARG A 62 10.21 -18.33 -5.13
CA ARG A 62 11.29 -17.82 -4.25
C ARG A 62 10.79 -17.21 -2.94
N ALA A 63 9.59 -16.66 -2.91
CA ALA A 63 8.97 -16.10 -1.69
C ALA A 63 8.86 -17.10 -0.51
N LEU A 64 8.86 -18.41 -0.79
CA LEU A 64 8.78 -19.46 0.23
C LEU A 64 10.08 -19.73 1.00
N GLN A 65 11.22 -19.16 0.58
CA GLN A 65 12.50 -19.38 1.26
C GLN A 65 12.71 -18.49 2.51
N ASN A 66 11.88 -17.46 2.70
CA ASN A 66 11.97 -16.53 3.82
C ASN A 66 10.90 -16.82 4.88
N LEU A 67 11.02 -17.96 5.58
CA LEU A 67 10.23 -18.24 6.78
C LEU A 67 10.57 -17.21 7.90
N PRO A 68 9.58 -16.49 8.47
CA PRO A 68 9.86 -15.46 9.46
C PRO A 68 10.24 -16.06 10.82
N ALA A 69 11.35 -15.59 11.39
CA ALA A 69 11.83 -15.98 12.73
C ALA A 69 11.01 -15.36 13.89
N ALA A 70 9.70 -15.18 13.71
CA ALA A 70 8.82 -14.39 14.57
C ALA A 70 8.79 -14.85 16.05
N THR A 71 8.99 -16.14 16.31
CA THR A 71 8.80 -16.76 17.64
C THR A 71 9.97 -16.59 18.61
N ARG A 72 11.03 -15.83 18.27
CA ARG A 72 12.17 -15.51 19.16
C ARG A 72 12.26 -14.04 19.59
N ALA A 73 11.21 -13.25 19.33
CA ALA A 73 11.26 -11.79 19.33
C ALA A 73 11.39 -11.05 20.69
N ASN A 74 11.39 -11.74 21.84
CA ASN A 74 11.19 -11.14 23.17
C ASN A 74 12.45 -10.98 24.07
N LEU A 75 13.65 -11.33 23.60
CA LEU A 75 14.87 -11.31 24.45
C LEU A 75 16.08 -10.56 23.86
N ALA A 76 16.02 -10.06 22.62
CA ALA A 76 17.09 -9.26 22.04
C ALA A 76 16.83 -7.77 22.28
N GLN A 77 17.87 -7.01 22.66
CA GLN A 77 17.81 -5.54 22.59
C GLN A 77 17.64 -5.10 21.11
N PRO A 78 16.87 -4.04 20.82
CA PRO A 78 16.64 -3.62 19.44
C PRO A 78 17.90 -3.07 18.79
N GLY A 79 18.15 -3.41 17.52
CA GLY A 79 19.36 -3.00 16.80
C GLY A 79 19.34 -3.39 15.32
N VAL A 80 20.53 -3.50 14.71
CA VAL A 80 20.73 -3.75 13.26
C VAL A 80 19.95 -4.98 12.75
N THR A 81 19.88 -6.04 13.54
CA THR A 81 19.17 -7.28 13.18
C THR A 81 17.66 -7.23 13.38
N SER A 82 17.12 -6.25 14.12
CA SER A 82 15.69 -6.15 14.44
C SER A 82 14.83 -5.81 13.23
N THR A 83 13.59 -6.30 13.23
CA THR A 83 12.57 -5.87 12.25
C THR A 83 12.17 -4.43 12.47
N ASP A 84 11.62 -3.81 11.43
CA ASP A 84 11.19 -2.41 11.49
C ASP A 84 10.03 -2.23 12.47
N SER A 85 9.18 -3.26 12.59
CA SER A 85 8.13 -3.35 13.61
C SER A 85 8.67 -3.47 15.04
N GLN A 86 9.79 -4.18 15.27
CA GLN A 86 10.44 -4.23 16.58
C GLN A 86 11.01 -2.86 16.99
N LEU A 87 11.62 -2.12 16.06
CA LEU A 87 12.11 -0.76 16.31
C LEU A 87 10.97 0.22 16.59
N ALA A 88 9.87 0.16 15.82
CA ALA A 88 8.69 0.98 16.07
C ALA A 88 8.06 0.69 17.45
N LEU A 89 7.93 -0.58 17.86
CA LEU A 89 7.44 -0.96 19.19
C LEU A 89 8.40 -0.59 20.33
N ALA A 90 9.71 -0.58 20.09
CA ALA A 90 10.68 -0.10 21.06
C ALA A 90 10.50 1.41 21.29
N LEU A 91 10.42 2.19 20.21
CA LEU A 91 10.21 3.64 20.30
C LEU A 91 8.81 4.01 20.85
N GLU A 92 7.79 3.17 20.64
CA GLU A 92 6.46 3.35 21.27
C GLU A 92 6.53 3.20 22.80
N LYS A 93 7.31 2.22 23.30
CA LYS A 93 7.52 1.99 24.74
C LYS A 93 8.33 3.12 25.38
N ASP A 94 9.45 3.48 24.78
CA ASP A 94 10.34 4.54 25.27
C ASP A 94 9.87 5.96 24.91
N PHE A 95 8.70 6.13 24.30
CA PHE A 95 8.15 7.42 23.85
C PHE A 95 8.14 8.50 24.94
N GLY A 96 7.95 8.11 26.21
CA GLY A 96 8.00 9.05 27.34
C GLY A 96 9.38 9.68 27.59
N ARG A 97 10.45 9.04 27.13
CA ARG A 97 11.84 9.55 27.21
C ARG A 97 12.16 10.58 26.12
N LEU A 98 11.29 10.70 25.12
CA LEU A 98 11.44 11.61 23.98
C LEU A 98 10.87 13.01 24.28
N TYR A 99 10.13 13.19 25.39
CA TYR A 99 9.55 14.47 25.78
C TYR A 99 10.55 15.64 25.93
N PRO A 100 11.81 15.46 26.39
CA PRO A 100 12.82 16.52 26.38
C PRO A 100 13.26 16.97 24.98
N PHE A 101 12.95 16.19 23.95
CA PHE A 101 13.43 16.37 22.57
C PHE A 101 12.33 16.83 21.61
N LEU A 102 11.16 17.23 22.11
CA LEU A 102 10.07 17.76 21.29
C LEU A 102 10.48 19.06 20.57
N ASN A 103 9.91 19.29 19.38
CA ASN A 103 9.92 20.56 18.67
C ASN A 103 8.49 21.11 18.64
N ASP A 104 8.26 22.33 19.14
CA ASP A 104 6.91 22.92 19.33
C ASP A 104 5.87 21.98 19.98
N GLY A 105 6.32 21.20 20.98
CA GLY A 105 5.49 20.22 21.70
C GLY A 105 5.18 18.93 20.93
N ARG A 106 5.76 18.74 19.73
CA ARG A 106 5.58 17.56 18.87
C ARG A 106 6.89 16.81 18.67
N LEU A 107 6.82 15.51 18.39
CA LEU A 107 8.00 14.71 18.02
C LEU A 107 8.14 14.72 16.50
N THR A 108 9.23 15.25 15.96
CA THR A 108 9.48 15.41 14.51
C THR A 108 10.69 14.60 14.03
N CYS A 109 10.95 14.57 12.71
CA CYS A 109 12.21 14.01 12.20
C CYS A 109 13.44 14.72 12.79
N SER A 110 13.43 16.05 12.87
CA SER A 110 14.51 16.82 13.51
C SER A 110 14.61 16.55 15.02
N SER A 111 13.50 16.17 15.66
CA SER A 111 13.51 15.71 17.06
C SER A 111 14.22 14.37 17.23
N LEU A 112 14.02 13.42 16.31
CA LEU A 112 14.76 12.15 16.32
C LEU A 112 16.25 12.36 16.02
N GLN A 113 16.62 13.28 15.13
CA GLN A 113 18.03 13.61 14.86
C GLN A 113 18.72 14.09 16.15
N ARG A 114 18.11 15.04 16.89
CA ARG A 114 18.62 15.49 18.20
C ARG A 114 18.78 14.37 19.24
N VAL A 115 18.00 13.29 19.16
CA VAL A 115 18.17 12.10 20.03
C VAL A 115 19.32 11.22 19.54
N ALA A 116 19.56 11.09 18.24
CA ALA A 116 20.71 10.35 17.72
C ALA A 116 22.05 11.07 17.96
N ASP A 117 22.05 12.40 18.00
CA ASP A 117 23.22 13.25 18.30
C ASP A 117 23.58 13.33 19.80
N GLU A 118 22.77 12.72 20.69
CA GLU A 118 22.99 12.78 22.13
C GLU A 118 24.16 11.92 22.62
N ARG A 119 24.80 12.38 23.72
CA ARG A 119 25.91 11.65 24.34
C ARG A 119 25.40 10.47 25.16
N MET A 120 25.75 9.27 24.68
CA MET A 120 25.60 8.02 25.43
C MET A 120 26.43 8.02 26.73
N GLY A 121 26.12 7.09 27.64
CA GLY A 121 26.74 6.95 28.95
C GLY A 121 26.04 7.73 30.07
N LYS A 122 24.91 8.40 29.77
CA LYS A 122 24.08 9.11 30.77
C LYS A 122 23.17 8.15 31.56
N SER A 123 22.64 7.13 30.89
CA SER A 123 21.82 6.05 31.46
C SER A 123 21.64 4.95 30.41
N GLU A 124 21.71 3.68 30.81
CA GLU A 124 21.54 2.55 29.88
C GLU A 124 20.19 2.61 29.14
N GLU A 125 19.15 3.16 29.77
CA GLU A 125 17.82 3.31 29.16
C GLU A 125 17.79 4.39 28.07
N LEU A 126 18.53 5.50 28.27
CA LEU A 126 18.68 6.54 27.27
C LEU A 126 19.57 6.03 26.13
N ASP A 127 20.66 5.33 26.45
CA ASP A 127 21.59 4.75 25.48
C ASP A 127 20.88 3.75 24.55
N ARG A 128 20.00 2.89 25.08
CA ARG A 128 19.10 2.03 24.29
C ARG A 128 18.16 2.84 23.40
N THR A 129 17.60 3.95 23.90
CA THR A 129 16.73 4.85 23.11
C THR A 129 17.51 5.50 21.96
N ILE A 130 18.73 5.98 22.21
CA ILE A 130 19.64 6.55 21.20
C ILE A 130 19.95 5.50 20.11
N GLN A 131 20.23 4.25 20.49
CA GLN A 131 20.44 3.15 19.54
C GLN A 131 19.20 2.86 18.68
N VAL A 132 18.01 2.75 19.28
CA VAL A 132 16.74 2.55 18.56
C VAL A 132 16.51 3.67 17.54
N VAL A 133 16.66 4.93 17.94
CA VAL A 133 16.45 6.08 17.04
C VAL A 133 17.51 6.12 15.94
N SER A 134 18.77 5.83 16.25
CA SER A 134 19.86 5.74 15.27
C SER A 134 19.60 4.68 14.21
N GLU A 135 19.03 3.52 14.57
CA GLU A 135 18.64 2.48 13.62
C GLU A 135 17.39 2.84 12.80
N ILE A 136 16.45 3.59 13.38
CA ILE A 136 15.28 4.13 12.65
C ILE A 136 15.70 5.13 11.58
N LEU A 137 16.61 6.06 11.89
CA LEU A 137 17.10 7.07 10.95
C LEU A 137 17.91 6.47 9.79
N LYS A 138 18.61 5.35 10.00
CA LYS A 138 19.27 4.57 8.94
C LYS A 138 18.29 3.84 8.00
N ARG A 139 16.98 3.87 8.30
CA ARG A 139 15.93 3.15 7.58
C ARG A 139 14.85 4.11 7.07
N PRO A 140 15.08 4.79 5.92
CA PRO A 140 14.12 5.74 5.35
C PRO A 140 12.69 5.20 5.20
N ARG A 141 12.50 3.92 4.85
CA ARG A 141 11.19 3.28 4.73
C ARG A 141 10.44 3.21 6.08
N LEU A 142 11.15 2.93 7.17
CA LEU A 142 10.60 2.94 8.53
C LEU A 142 10.37 4.37 9.02
N SER A 143 11.35 5.26 8.84
CA SER A 143 11.25 6.68 9.17
C SER A 143 10.04 7.36 8.49
N ASP A 144 9.74 7.03 7.24
CA ASP A 144 8.58 7.58 6.51
C ASP A 144 7.24 6.97 6.98
N ALA A 145 7.24 5.75 7.51
CA ALA A 145 6.04 5.03 7.93
C ALA A 145 5.60 5.33 9.38
N ILE A 146 6.52 5.78 10.24
CA ILE A 146 6.21 6.24 11.62
C ILE A 146 5.64 7.66 11.67
N LEU A 147 5.64 8.39 10.55
CA LEU A 147 5.07 9.73 10.47
C LEU A 147 3.54 9.70 10.40
N SER A 148 2.90 10.60 11.15
CA SER A 148 1.48 10.88 11.04
C SER A 148 1.15 11.57 9.72
N ARG A 149 -0.16 11.78 9.48
CA ARG A 149 -0.66 12.62 8.39
C ARG A 149 0.01 14.00 8.35
N ASP A 150 0.24 14.58 9.52
CA ASP A 150 0.60 15.99 9.69
C ASP A 150 2.12 16.20 9.82
N GLY A 151 2.90 15.12 9.87
CA GLY A 151 4.37 15.12 9.87
C GLY A 151 5.03 15.04 11.24
N ASP A 152 4.26 14.82 12.30
CA ASP A 152 4.76 14.46 13.63
C ASP A 152 4.69 12.93 13.85
N ILE A 153 5.31 12.47 14.95
CA ILE A 153 5.40 11.06 15.34
C ILE A 153 4.60 10.90 16.64
N THR A 154 3.59 10.05 16.64
CA THR A 154 2.75 9.76 17.80
C THR A 154 2.86 8.29 18.20
N ARG A 155 2.38 7.93 19.40
CA ARG A 155 2.29 6.50 19.77
C ARG A 155 1.39 5.72 18.80
N ASP A 156 0.35 6.35 18.27
CA ASP A 156 -0.56 5.70 17.32
C ASP A 156 0.07 5.54 15.93
N SER A 157 0.90 6.48 15.45
CA SER A 157 1.63 6.31 14.19
C SER A 157 2.76 5.27 14.32
N LEU A 158 3.45 5.21 15.46
CA LEU A 158 4.40 4.15 15.79
C LEU A 158 3.73 2.78 15.87
N ARG A 159 2.57 2.67 16.52
CA ARG A 159 1.78 1.44 16.61
C ARG A 159 1.24 0.99 15.25
N ALA A 160 0.77 1.92 14.43
CA ALA A 160 0.32 1.63 13.06
C ALA A 160 1.48 1.15 12.18
N ALA A 161 2.66 1.79 12.27
CA ALA A 161 3.88 1.32 11.61
C ALA A 161 4.28 -0.08 12.10
N ALA A 162 4.25 -0.34 13.40
CA ALA A 162 4.55 -1.64 13.98
C ALA A 162 3.62 -2.77 13.50
N GLN A 163 2.35 -2.48 13.26
CA GLN A 163 1.36 -3.44 12.76
C GLN A 163 1.43 -3.67 11.25
N THR A 164 1.92 -2.69 10.48
CA THR A 164 1.88 -2.72 9.00
C THR A 164 3.23 -2.98 8.34
N LEU A 165 4.35 -2.67 9.00
CA LEU A 165 5.69 -2.96 8.49
C LEU A 165 6.09 -4.42 8.73
N GLN A 166 6.49 -5.08 7.64
CA GLN A 166 6.96 -6.46 7.64
C GLN A 166 8.41 -6.51 7.14
N GLY A 167 9.25 -7.28 7.83
CA GLY A 167 10.68 -7.41 7.53
C GLY A 167 11.57 -6.38 8.25
N ASN A 168 12.77 -6.19 7.72
CA ASN A 168 13.83 -5.30 8.21
C ASN A 168 14.34 -4.53 6.99
N SER A 169 14.15 -3.20 6.93
CA SER A 169 14.54 -2.34 5.82
C SER A 169 15.95 -1.75 5.98
N SER A 170 16.84 -2.40 6.73
CA SER A 170 18.23 -1.98 6.87
C SER A 170 18.95 -2.03 5.51
N PRO A 171 19.77 -1.02 5.17
CA PRO A 171 20.66 -1.08 4.00
C PRO A 171 21.63 -2.28 3.98
N SER A 172 21.84 -2.97 5.12
CA SER A 172 22.65 -4.18 5.21
C SER A 172 21.91 -5.48 4.86
N VAL A 173 20.60 -5.44 4.61
CA VAL A 173 19.78 -6.61 4.26
C VAL A 173 19.62 -6.70 2.74
N PHE A 174 19.96 -7.86 2.17
CA PHE A 174 19.75 -8.10 0.75
C PHE A 174 18.26 -8.20 0.41
N SER A 175 17.84 -7.52 -0.65
CA SER A 175 16.47 -7.56 -1.18
C SER A 175 16.48 -7.46 -2.70
N GLN A 176 15.47 -8.04 -3.34
CA GLN A 176 15.20 -7.89 -4.77
C GLN A 176 14.41 -6.61 -5.09
N ASP A 177 13.76 -6.00 -4.09
CA ASP A 177 13.08 -4.71 -4.21
C ASP A 177 14.14 -3.58 -4.15
N PRO A 178 14.40 -2.83 -5.25
CA PRO A 178 15.41 -1.77 -5.26
C PRO A 178 15.07 -0.63 -4.30
N PHE A 179 13.80 -0.46 -3.93
CA PHE A 179 13.36 0.55 -2.99
C PHE A 179 13.40 0.07 -1.52
N HIS A 180 13.81 -1.17 -1.25
CA HIS A 180 13.74 -1.81 0.06
C HIS A 180 14.23 -0.91 1.22
N ALA A 181 15.47 -0.41 1.12
CA ALA A 181 16.09 0.49 2.09
C ALA A 181 15.90 1.99 1.74
N GLN A 182 15.05 2.32 0.76
CA GLN A 182 14.82 3.69 0.27
C GLN A 182 13.51 4.28 0.81
N GLY A 183 13.43 5.60 0.86
CA GLY A 183 12.26 6.35 1.32
C GLY A 183 11.17 6.42 0.25
N ASN A 184 10.01 6.90 0.67
CA ASN A 184 8.86 7.16 -0.20
C ASN A 184 9.19 8.23 -1.25
N THR A 185 10.08 9.17 -0.92
CA THR A 185 10.61 10.18 -1.84
C THR A 185 11.22 9.54 -3.10
N GLN A 186 12.03 8.49 -2.95
CA GLN A 186 12.65 7.80 -4.10
C GLN A 186 11.63 7.00 -4.93
N VAL A 187 10.65 6.38 -4.27
CA VAL A 187 9.55 5.66 -4.95
C VAL A 187 8.71 6.61 -5.81
N VAL A 188 8.41 7.81 -5.30
CA VAL A 188 7.62 8.83 -6.01
C VAL A 188 8.42 9.44 -7.17
N LEU A 189 9.72 9.67 -7.00
CA LEU A 189 10.61 10.07 -8.11
C LEU A 189 10.69 9.00 -9.20
N ALA A 190 10.72 7.72 -8.84
CA ALA A 190 10.70 6.63 -9.82
C ALA A 190 9.35 6.54 -10.58
N LEU A 191 8.22 6.82 -9.91
CA LEU A 191 6.92 6.94 -10.56
C LEU A 191 6.87 8.12 -11.54
N GLN A 192 7.46 9.27 -11.20
CA GLN A 192 7.61 10.40 -12.13
C GLN A 192 8.48 10.02 -13.35
N GLY A 193 9.57 9.28 -13.15
CA GLY A 193 10.40 8.79 -14.26
C GLY A 193 9.70 7.81 -15.20
N GLN A 194 8.64 7.15 -14.75
CA GLN A 194 7.86 6.15 -15.51
C GLN A 194 6.54 6.72 -16.07
N PHE A 195 6.25 8.01 -15.85
CA PHE A 195 4.94 8.59 -16.10
C PHE A 195 4.53 8.58 -17.60
N GLU A 196 5.47 8.77 -18.53
CA GLU A 196 5.22 8.66 -19.98
C GLU A 196 4.83 7.24 -20.43
N GLN A 197 5.34 6.19 -19.75
CA GLN A 197 5.02 4.79 -20.04
C GLN A 197 3.66 4.37 -19.44
N LEU A 198 3.26 4.99 -18.33
CA LEU A 198 2.11 4.57 -17.52
C LEU A 198 0.85 5.43 -17.69
N ARG A 199 0.95 6.64 -18.25
CA ARG A 199 -0.18 7.57 -18.34
C ARG A 199 -1.18 7.22 -19.44
N ASP A 200 -2.44 7.54 -19.19
CA ASP A 200 -3.47 7.52 -20.23
C ASP A 200 -3.47 8.84 -20.99
N LYS A 201 -2.94 8.83 -22.21
CA LYS A 201 -2.84 10.01 -23.07
C LYS A 201 -4.19 10.59 -23.50
N SER A 202 -5.30 9.85 -23.35
CA SER A 202 -6.66 10.38 -23.55
C SER A 202 -7.11 11.30 -22.39
N GLN A 203 -6.42 11.23 -21.25
CA GLN A 203 -6.73 12.00 -20.03
C GLN A 203 -5.82 13.20 -19.83
N ASP A 204 -4.75 13.34 -20.62
CA ASP A 204 -3.87 14.51 -20.58
C ASP A 204 -4.64 15.80 -20.88
N ARG A 205 -4.44 16.84 -20.07
CA ARG A 205 -5.09 18.15 -20.21
C ARG A 205 -4.05 19.27 -20.13
N THR A 206 -4.28 20.35 -20.86
CA THR A 206 -3.48 21.59 -20.73
C THR A 206 -4.33 22.65 -20.04
N PHE A 207 -3.82 23.25 -18.98
CA PHE A 207 -4.52 24.27 -18.19
C PHE A 207 -3.54 25.38 -17.79
N PHE A 208 -3.83 26.63 -18.15
CA PHE A 208 -2.88 27.77 -18.04
C PHE A 208 -1.45 27.41 -18.49
N PHE A 209 -1.33 26.80 -19.68
CA PHE A 209 -0.08 26.31 -20.29
C PHE A 209 0.60 25.13 -19.56
N GLU A 210 0.16 24.72 -18.37
CA GLU A 210 0.67 23.53 -17.69
C GLU A 210 0.05 22.23 -18.23
N GLN A 211 0.90 21.27 -18.59
CA GLN A 211 0.46 19.89 -18.87
C GLN A 211 0.14 19.14 -17.58
N HIS A 212 -1.13 18.79 -17.43
CA HIS A 212 -1.67 17.89 -16.41
C HIS A 212 -1.81 16.50 -17.03
N GLN A 213 -0.94 15.59 -16.61
CA GLN A 213 -0.88 14.21 -17.09
C GLN A 213 -1.37 13.26 -16.01
N TYR A 214 -2.01 12.13 -16.38
CA TYR A 214 -2.69 11.26 -15.42
C TYR A 214 -2.37 9.76 -15.58
N VAL A 215 -2.01 9.11 -14.46
CA VAL A 215 -1.85 7.65 -14.33
C VAL A 215 -2.99 7.10 -13.47
N GLU A 216 -3.62 6.01 -13.91
CA GLU A 216 -4.69 5.37 -13.13
C GLU A 216 -4.12 4.46 -12.04
N ILE A 217 -4.75 4.47 -10.85
CA ILE A 217 -4.39 3.56 -9.76
C ILE A 217 -4.70 2.10 -10.14
N ALA A 218 -5.67 1.86 -11.03
CA ALA A 218 -5.94 0.54 -11.59
C ALA A 218 -4.81 0.06 -12.54
N MET A 219 -4.25 0.95 -13.37
CA MET A 219 -3.02 0.65 -14.15
C MET A 219 -1.87 0.23 -13.22
N LEU A 220 -1.63 0.96 -12.12
CA LEU A 220 -0.61 0.56 -11.14
C LEU A 220 -0.89 -0.82 -10.52
N LYS A 221 -2.15 -1.13 -10.20
CA LYS A 221 -2.54 -2.47 -9.68
C LYS A 221 -2.27 -3.58 -10.70
N ALA A 222 -2.47 -3.31 -11.99
CA ALA A 222 -2.17 -4.24 -13.07
C ALA A 222 -0.66 -4.43 -13.29
N VAL A 223 0.12 -3.34 -13.31
CA VAL A 223 1.60 -3.37 -13.39
C VAL A 223 2.20 -4.18 -12.23
N MET A 224 1.66 -4.04 -11.03
CA MET A 224 2.09 -4.79 -9.84
C MET A 224 1.90 -6.32 -9.96
N GLN A 225 1.05 -6.81 -10.87
CA GLN A 225 0.89 -8.26 -11.10
C GLN A 225 2.00 -8.88 -11.96
N ASP A 226 2.96 -8.08 -12.45
CA ASP A 226 3.99 -8.49 -13.41
C ASP A 226 3.42 -9.21 -14.66
N PRO A 227 2.54 -8.56 -15.42
CA PRO A 227 1.94 -9.17 -16.60
C PRO A 227 2.99 -9.35 -17.72
N HIS A 228 2.93 -10.48 -18.42
CA HIS A 228 3.72 -10.69 -19.63
C HIS A 228 3.24 -9.81 -20.79
N ALA A 229 4.14 -9.53 -21.73
CA ALA A 229 3.80 -8.92 -23.00
C ALA A 229 2.95 -9.90 -23.83
N VAL A 230 1.98 -9.37 -24.57
CA VAL A 230 1.11 -10.14 -25.48
C VAL A 230 1.16 -9.54 -26.89
N ASP A 231 0.90 -10.38 -27.89
CA ASP A 231 0.74 -10.00 -29.29
C ASP A 231 -0.67 -9.45 -29.58
N GLN A 232 -1.05 -9.34 -30.85
CA GLN A 232 -2.35 -8.77 -31.26
C GLN A 232 -3.50 -9.75 -31.01
N GLU A 233 -3.18 -11.04 -31.00
CA GLU A 233 -4.03 -12.19 -30.75
C GLU A 233 -4.21 -12.47 -29.25
N GLY A 234 -3.37 -11.86 -28.40
CA GLY A 234 -3.41 -11.97 -26.95
C GLY A 234 -2.55 -13.10 -26.38
N ALA A 235 -1.74 -13.77 -27.20
CA ALA A 235 -0.83 -14.81 -26.75
C ALA A 235 0.48 -14.22 -26.15
N PRO A 236 1.13 -14.89 -25.18
CA PRO A 236 2.33 -14.34 -24.55
C PRO A 236 3.53 -14.28 -25.50
N VAL A 237 4.11 -13.09 -25.67
CA VAL A 237 5.33 -12.88 -26.47
C VAL A 237 6.49 -13.55 -25.76
N LEU A 238 7.08 -14.58 -26.39
CA LEU A 238 8.25 -15.28 -25.84
C LEU A 238 9.54 -14.50 -26.15
N ASP A 239 10.51 -14.55 -25.23
CA ASP A 239 11.84 -14.05 -25.48
C ASP A 239 12.68 -15.09 -26.26
N PRO A 240 13.24 -14.76 -27.43
CA PRO A 240 13.93 -15.72 -28.29
C PRO A 240 15.23 -16.28 -27.69
N SER A 241 15.79 -15.65 -26.65
CA SER A 241 17.00 -16.13 -25.98
C SER A 241 16.75 -17.20 -24.91
N SER A 242 15.51 -17.29 -24.39
CA SER A 242 15.17 -18.15 -23.25
C SER A 242 13.92 -19.02 -23.44
N GLY A 243 13.09 -18.73 -24.45
CA GLY A 243 11.79 -19.37 -24.65
C GLY A 243 10.73 -19.00 -23.60
N MET A 244 11.04 -18.13 -22.64
CA MET A 244 10.14 -17.72 -21.56
C MET A 244 9.27 -16.52 -21.98
N PRO A 245 8.04 -16.38 -21.45
CA PRO A 245 7.23 -15.18 -21.65
C PRO A 245 7.95 -13.90 -21.20
N ARG A 246 8.08 -12.93 -22.10
CA ARG A 246 8.72 -11.64 -21.84
C ARG A 246 7.84 -10.78 -20.92
N PRO A 247 8.36 -10.11 -19.88
CA PRO A 247 7.58 -9.20 -19.05
C PRO A 247 7.16 -7.96 -19.86
N ARG A 248 5.96 -7.42 -19.58
CA ARG A 248 5.42 -6.22 -20.26
C ARG A 248 6.04 -4.91 -19.75
N TYR A 249 6.53 -4.93 -18.52
CA TYR A 249 7.12 -3.79 -17.82
C TYR A 249 8.51 -4.17 -17.31
N SER A 250 9.36 -3.20 -17.02
CA SER A 250 10.64 -3.47 -16.35
C SER A 250 10.41 -3.85 -14.88
N GLU A 251 11.31 -4.65 -14.30
CA GLU A 251 11.24 -5.02 -12.87
C GLU A 251 11.15 -3.77 -11.98
N LEU A 252 11.91 -2.72 -12.30
CA LEU A 252 11.85 -1.43 -11.61
C LEU A 252 10.44 -0.81 -11.64
N CYS A 253 9.70 -0.96 -12.74
CA CYS A 253 8.33 -0.44 -12.86
C CYS A 253 7.33 -1.27 -12.04
N VAL A 254 7.48 -2.60 -12.02
CA VAL A 254 6.72 -3.50 -11.13
C VAL A 254 6.98 -3.14 -9.67
N TYR A 255 8.25 -2.94 -9.27
CA TYR A 255 8.61 -2.56 -7.90
C TYR A 255 8.19 -1.12 -7.54
N THR A 256 8.20 -0.16 -8.47
CA THR A 256 7.63 1.18 -8.25
C THR A 256 6.15 1.07 -7.94
N ALA A 257 5.37 0.42 -8.83
CA ALA A 257 3.93 0.26 -8.66
C ALA A 257 3.59 -0.46 -7.35
N LYS A 258 4.34 -1.53 -7.04
CA LYS A 258 4.24 -2.27 -5.78
C LYS A 258 4.48 -1.37 -4.56
N ASN A 259 5.58 -0.62 -4.53
CA ASN A 259 5.90 0.26 -3.40
C ASN A 259 4.91 1.43 -3.26
N ILE A 260 4.36 1.97 -4.35
CA ILE A 260 3.30 2.99 -4.28
C ILE A 260 2.04 2.44 -3.61
N LEU A 261 1.65 1.20 -3.94
CA LEU A 261 0.40 0.58 -3.49
C LEU A 261 0.49 -0.06 -2.10
N GLU A 262 1.59 -0.74 -1.77
CA GLU A 262 1.74 -1.54 -0.54
C GLU A 262 2.33 -0.78 0.65
N ARG A 263 3.00 0.37 0.45
CA ARG A 263 3.62 1.09 1.56
C ARG A 263 2.59 1.77 2.46
N PRO A 264 2.71 1.64 3.80
CA PRO A 264 1.84 2.32 4.75
C PRO A 264 1.73 3.83 4.46
N GLY A 265 0.50 4.32 4.36
CA GLY A 265 0.18 5.75 4.17
C GLY A 265 0.53 6.35 2.79
N LEU A 266 1.35 5.71 1.95
CA LEU A 266 1.89 6.34 0.74
C LEU A 266 0.80 6.69 -0.28
N LEU A 267 0.09 5.71 -0.86
CA LEU A 267 -1.01 5.97 -1.80
C LEU A 267 -2.07 6.96 -1.24
N PRO A 268 -2.59 6.81 0.00
CA PRO A 268 -3.50 7.79 0.59
C PRO A 268 -2.93 9.22 0.67
N SER A 269 -1.63 9.38 0.90
CA SER A 269 -0.99 10.71 0.92
C SER A 269 -0.83 11.32 -0.47
N LEU A 270 -0.57 10.51 -1.51
CA LEU A 270 -0.51 10.94 -2.90
C LEU A 270 -1.88 11.39 -3.42
N ILE A 271 -2.95 10.65 -3.10
CA ILE A 271 -4.33 11.04 -3.41
C ILE A 271 -4.66 12.39 -2.74
N ARG A 272 -4.24 12.60 -1.49
CA ARG A 272 -4.45 13.86 -0.75
C ARG A 272 -3.72 15.07 -1.38
N ALA A 273 -2.52 14.86 -1.93
CA ALA A 273 -1.77 15.90 -2.64
C ALA A 273 -2.42 16.31 -3.98
N ASN A 274 -3.24 15.42 -4.58
CA ASN A 274 -4.00 15.70 -5.80
C ASN A 274 -5.13 16.72 -5.54
N GLY A 275 -5.93 16.50 -4.49
CA GLY A 275 -7.12 17.31 -4.17
C GLY A 275 -6.88 18.71 -3.61
N THR A 276 -5.69 19.01 -3.11
CA THR A 276 -5.37 20.31 -2.49
C THR A 276 -5.05 21.37 -3.57
N ARG A 277 -6.09 21.94 -4.20
CA ARG A 277 -5.99 23.01 -5.20
C ARG A 277 -7.06 24.09 -5.00
N LEU A 278 -6.63 25.35 -5.01
CA LEU A 278 -7.51 26.52 -5.20
C LEU A 278 -7.79 26.79 -6.70
N PHE A 279 -6.83 26.43 -7.56
CA PHE A 279 -6.92 26.57 -9.01
C PHE A 279 -6.33 25.32 -9.70
N GLY A 280 -6.94 24.90 -10.81
CA GLY A 280 -6.58 23.69 -11.56
C GLY A 280 -7.81 22.91 -12.03
N PRO A 281 -7.62 21.85 -12.84
CA PRO A 281 -8.67 20.87 -13.09
C PRO A 281 -9.10 20.18 -11.77
N PRO A 282 -10.37 19.73 -11.66
CA PRO A 282 -10.88 19.09 -10.45
C PRO A 282 -10.16 17.76 -10.14
N GLN A 283 -10.25 17.32 -8.88
CA GLN A 283 -9.77 16.00 -8.47
C GLN A 283 -10.48 14.90 -9.30
N LYS A 284 -9.68 13.98 -9.86
CA LYS A 284 -10.18 12.81 -10.58
C LYS A 284 -9.93 11.56 -9.74
N ASP A 285 -10.98 11.04 -9.12
CA ASP A 285 -10.89 9.88 -8.23
C ASP A 285 -10.46 8.62 -8.96
N GLY A 286 -9.54 7.87 -8.36
CA GLY A 286 -8.87 6.73 -8.99
C GLY A 286 -7.58 7.08 -9.76
N TRP A 287 -7.17 8.35 -9.82
CA TRP A 287 -6.03 8.80 -10.63
C TRP A 287 -5.00 9.59 -9.81
N LEU A 288 -3.72 9.44 -10.19
CA LEU A 288 -2.61 10.27 -9.76
C LEU A 288 -2.21 11.19 -10.91
N SER A 289 -1.94 12.46 -10.62
CA SER A 289 -1.46 13.43 -11.63
C SER A 289 0.02 13.75 -11.46
N ASN A 290 0.75 14.03 -12.54
CA ASN A 290 2.16 14.48 -12.49
C ASN A 290 2.34 15.66 -11.50
N LYS A 291 1.43 16.65 -11.57
CA LYS A 291 1.38 17.83 -10.70
C LYS A 291 0.96 17.54 -9.26
N SER A 292 0.44 16.34 -8.95
CA SER A 292 0.25 15.88 -7.56
C SER A 292 1.51 15.25 -6.97
N LEU A 293 2.32 14.56 -7.79
CA LEU A 293 3.60 13.99 -7.35
C LEU A 293 4.63 15.10 -7.05
N GLU A 294 4.72 16.12 -7.91
CA GLU A 294 5.57 17.31 -7.68
C GLU A 294 5.27 17.94 -6.31
N ARG A 295 4.00 18.29 -6.07
CA ARG A 295 3.55 18.86 -4.78
C ARG A 295 3.79 17.93 -3.60
N TRP A 296 3.58 16.62 -3.77
CA TRP A 296 3.82 15.66 -2.69
C TRP A 296 5.31 15.68 -2.27
N LEU A 297 6.23 15.74 -3.23
CA LEU A 297 7.68 15.83 -2.95
C LEU A 297 8.05 17.14 -2.22
N GLU A 298 7.44 18.27 -2.60
CA GLU A 298 7.59 19.55 -1.88
C GLU A 298 7.07 19.45 -0.43
N GLN A 299 5.87 18.89 -0.24
CA GLN A 299 5.26 18.68 1.08
C GLN A 299 6.05 17.68 1.93
N ASP A 300 6.64 16.65 1.32
CA ASP A 300 7.47 15.67 2.01
C ASP A 300 8.78 16.31 2.51
N LYS A 301 9.47 17.05 1.63
CA LYS A 301 10.66 17.84 1.99
C LYS A 301 10.35 18.87 3.08
N ALA A 302 9.23 19.58 2.98
CA ALA A 302 8.82 20.60 3.94
C ALA A 302 8.37 20.05 5.31
N ARG A 303 7.92 18.79 5.39
CA ARG A 303 7.65 18.10 6.67
C ARG A 303 8.92 17.58 7.31
N LYS A 304 9.84 17.01 6.52
CA LYS A 304 11.12 16.45 7.01
C LYS A 304 12.13 17.49 7.48
N ALA A 305 11.91 18.77 7.18
CA ALA A 305 12.70 19.92 7.64
C ALA A 305 12.10 20.63 8.87
N ARG A 306 11.28 19.94 9.67
CA ARG A 306 10.68 20.39 10.95
C ARG A 306 11.05 19.43 12.10
#